data_AF-A0A2G2MVB1-F1
#
_entry.id   AF-A0A2G2MVB1-F1
#
_cell.length_a   1.000
_cell.length_b   1.000
_cell.length_c   1.000
_cell.angle_alpha   90.00
_cell.angle_beta   90.00
_cell.angle_gamma   90.00
#
_symmetry.space_group_name_H-M   'P 1'
#
loop_
_entity.id
_entity.type
_entity.pdbx_description
1 polymer ?
#
loop_
_entity_poly.entity_id
_entity_poly.type
_entity_poly.pdbx_seq_one_letter_code
_entity_poly.pdbx_strand_id
1 'polypeptide(L)'
;MENNIRKIEGNWDLGFSLDKHTIRSVLTGYNEYGRMTFDTTRTEIGEAIYQLKYQQDWEQVQPLAAEFVSTVLPKFRNIGLLIPAPPSTRRSR
;
A
#
# COMPACT_ATOMS: atom_id res chain seq x y z
N MET A 1 -4.36 7.70 9.79
CA MET A 1 -3.41 8.11 8.73
C MET A 1 -4.18 8.97 7.75
N GLU A 2 -3.56 9.96 7.13
CA GLU A 2 -4.23 10.65 6.02
C GLU A 2 -4.45 9.66 4.86
N ASN A 3 -5.68 9.55 4.37
CA ASN A 3 -6.06 8.62 3.30
C ASN A 3 -6.75 9.36 2.14
N ASN A 4 -6.55 8.84 0.93
CA ASN A 4 -7.21 9.32 -0.28
C ASN A 4 -7.95 8.16 -0.96
N ILE A 5 -9.04 7.72 -0.32
CA ILE A 5 -9.78 6.56 -0.80
C ILE A 5 -10.40 6.83 -2.15
N ARG A 6 -10.20 5.89 -3.09
CA ARG A 6 -10.77 5.95 -4.42
C ARG A 6 -11.55 4.68 -4.72
N LYS A 7 -12.76 4.84 -5.24
CA LYS A 7 -13.48 3.73 -5.85
C LYS A 7 -12.73 3.31 -7.11
N ILE A 8 -12.62 2.01 -7.33
CA ILE A 8 -11.99 1.42 -8.53
C ILE A 8 -12.98 0.51 -9.23
N GLU A 9 -12.84 0.45 -10.56
CA GLU A 9 -13.68 -0.37 -11.44
C GLU A 9 -12.87 -1.54 -11.99
N GLY A 10 -13.55 -2.63 -12.30
CA GLY A 10 -12.96 -3.87 -12.82
C GLY A 10 -14.00 -4.97 -12.97
N ASN A 11 -13.56 -6.22 -13.05
CA ASN A 11 -14.45 -7.38 -13.20
C ASN A 11 -15.13 -7.80 -11.88
N TRP A 12 -15.51 -6.82 -11.05
CA TRP A 12 -16.10 -7.00 -9.71
C TRP A 12 -17.16 -5.90 -9.46
N ASP A 13 -18.09 -6.17 -8.55
CA ASP A 13 -19.20 -5.25 -8.27
C ASP A 13 -18.76 -3.97 -7.52
N LEU A 14 -17.74 -4.09 -6.67
CA LEU A 14 -17.27 -2.99 -5.82
C LEU A 14 -15.79 -3.15 -5.47
N GLY A 15 -15.01 -2.08 -5.66
CA GLY A 15 -13.61 -2.02 -5.26
C GLY A 15 -13.22 -0.65 -4.73
N PHE A 16 -12.28 -0.64 -3.78
CA PHE A 16 -11.69 0.58 -3.22
C PHE A 16 -10.18 0.44 -3.10
N SER A 17 -9.47 1.52 -3.41
CA SER A 17 -8.06 1.71 -3.08
C SER A 17 -7.97 2.59 -1.84
N LEU A 18 -7.18 2.17 -0.85
CA LEU A 18 -7.00 2.93 0.39
C LEU A 18 -6.27 4.26 0.14
N ASP A 19 -5.19 4.21 -0.65
CA ASP A 19 -4.43 5.41 -1.05
C ASP A 19 -3.54 5.09 -2.26
N LYS A 20 -2.96 6.13 -2.88
CA LYS A 20 -1.88 6.02 -3.84
C LYS A 20 -0.55 5.86 -3.11
N HIS A 21 0.30 4.95 -3.59
CA HIS A 21 1.58 4.65 -2.93
C HIS A 21 2.64 5.79 -3.01
N THR A 22 2.57 6.64 -4.04
CA THR A 22 3.62 7.65 -4.33
C THR A 22 3.00 8.96 -4.77
N ILE A 23 3.45 10.06 -4.14
CA ILE A 23 3.10 11.43 -4.49
C ILE A 23 3.94 11.87 -5.69
N ARG A 24 5.27 11.78 -5.58
CA ARG A 24 6.23 12.11 -6.64
C ARG A 24 7.46 11.19 -6.58
N SER A 25 8.12 11.01 -7.72
CA SER A 25 9.41 10.32 -7.82
C SER A 25 10.30 11.11 -8.77
N VAL A 26 11.46 11.54 -8.30
CA VAL A 26 12.39 12.41 -9.02
C VAL A 26 13.70 11.64 -9.23
N LEU A 27 14.16 11.55 -10.49
CA LEU A 27 15.45 10.95 -10.80
C LEU A 27 16.56 11.82 -10.19
N THR A 28 17.39 11.24 -9.33
CA THR A 28 18.51 11.93 -8.66
C THR A 28 19.86 11.67 -9.34
N GLY A 29 19.89 10.82 -10.36
CA GLY A 29 21.07 10.51 -11.15
C GLY A 29 21.35 9.01 -11.18
N TYR A 30 22.63 8.65 -11.17
CA TYR A 30 23.10 7.27 -11.15
C TYR A 30 23.98 7.06 -9.92
N ASN A 31 23.85 5.90 -9.27
CA ASN A 31 24.77 5.50 -8.21
C ASN A 31 26.13 5.05 -8.76
N GLU A 32 27.06 4.72 -7.87
CA GLU A 32 28.42 4.25 -8.18
C GLU A 32 28.46 3.00 -9.07
N TYR A 33 27.35 2.26 -9.16
CA TYR A 33 27.20 1.06 -10.00
C TYR A 33 26.48 1.35 -11.32
N GLY A 34 26.28 2.62 -11.68
CA GLY A 34 25.60 3.04 -12.90
C GLY A 34 24.09 2.76 -12.90
N ARG A 35 23.46 2.54 -11.73
CA ARG A 35 22.01 2.34 -11.62
C ARG A 35 21.31 3.65 -11.30
N MET A 36 20.19 3.90 -11.98
CA MET A 36 19.36 5.08 -11.71
C MET A 36 18.90 5.11 -10.25
N THR A 37 19.03 6.28 -9.62
CA THR A 37 18.54 6.55 -8.27
C THR A 37 17.36 7.51 -8.33
N PHE A 38 16.38 7.29 -7.46
CA PHE A 38 15.18 8.10 -7.40
C PHE A 38 14.92 8.56 -5.97
N ASP A 39 14.62 9.84 -5.80
CA ASP A 39 14.03 10.38 -4.59
C ASP A 39 12.50 10.26 -4.71
N THR A 40 11.90 9.41 -3.88
CA THR A 40 10.48 9.08 -3.95
C THR A 40 9.76 9.58 -2.70
N THR A 41 8.85 10.54 -2.87
CA THR A 41 7.97 11.01 -1.80
C THR A 41 6.68 10.18 -1.80
N ARG A 42 6.39 9.52 -0.67
CA ARG A 42 5.20 8.69 -0.48
C ARG A 42 4.16 9.40 0.39
N THR A 43 2.91 8.95 0.34
CA THR A 43 1.89 9.31 1.34
C THR A 43 2.20 8.59 2.66
N GLU A 44 1.54 8.96 3.75
CA GLU A 44 1.71 8.25 5.04
C GLU A 44 1.42 6.74 4.90
N ILE A 45 0.32 6.40 4.23
CA ILE A 45 -0.07 5.00 3.97
C ILE A 45 0.91 4.34 2.99
N GLY A 46 1.35 5.07 1.96
CA GLY A 46 2.35 4.60 1.02
C GLY A 46 3.68 4.27 1.69
N GLU A 47 4.12 5.11 2.62
CA GLU A 47 5.35 4.92 3.39
C GLU A 47 5.22 3.75 4.38
N ALA A 48 4.12 3.64 5.11
CA ALA A 48 3.87 2.50 5.99
C ALA A 48 3.89 1.15 5.23
N ILE A 49 3.31 1.11 4.02
CA ILE A 49 3.39 -0.06 3.13
C ILE A 49 4.83 -0.31 2.66
N TYR A 50 5.60 0.74 2.36
CA TYR A 50 7.00 0.63 1.95
C TYR A 50 7.85 0.03 3.08
N GLN A 51 7.72 0.54 4.29
CA GLN A 51 8.40 0.05 5.49
C GLN A 51 8.07 -1.42 5.75
N LEU A 52 6.77 -1.77 5.72
CA LEU A 52 6.32 -3.16 5.86
C LEU A 52 6.93 -4.08 4.79
N LYS A 53 6.87 -3.68 3.51
CA LYS A 53 7.23 -4.54 2.39
C LYS A 53 8.75 -4.68 2.19
N TYR A 54 9.49 -3.59 2.37
CA TYR A 54 10.90 -3.52 1.97
C TYR A 54 11.86 -3.38 3.14
N GLN A 55 11.40 -2.93 4.30
CA GLN A 55 12.20 -2.82 5.52
C GLN A 55 11.82 -3.88 6.57
N GLN A 56 10.83 -4.72 6.28
CA GLN A 56 10.30 -5.74 7.19
C GLN A 56 9.79 -5.15 8.51
N ASP A 57 9.33 -3.90 8.50
CA ASP A 57 8.74 -3.26 9.66
C ASP A 57 7.29 -3.73 9.84
N TRP A 58 7.12 -4.76 10.68
CA TRP A 58 5.82 -5.35 10.98
C TRP A 58 4.97 -4.50 11.92
N GLU A 59 5.53 -3.48 12.57
CA GLU A 59 4.75 -2.58 13.44
C GLU A 59 3.72 -1.78 12.62
N GLN A 60 3.99 -1.59 11.33
CA GLN A 60 3.07 -0.92 10.39
C GLN A 60 1.78 -1.70 10.11
N VAL A 61 1.71 -3.00 10.44
CA VAL A 61 0.50 -3.80 10.19
C VAL A 61 -0.71 -3.28 10.97
N GLN A 62 -0.53 -2.96 12.25
CA GLN A 62 -1.60 -2.47 13.12
C GLN A 62 -2.22 -1.15 12.63
N PRO A 63 -1.45 -0.07 12.39
CA PRO A 63 -2.03 1.18 11.92
C PRO A 63 -2.67 1.04 10.52
N LEU A 64 -2.10 0.24 9.62
CA LEU A 64 -2.69 -0.03 8.30
C LEU A 64 -4.03 -0.77 8.41
N ALA A 65 -4.11 -1.78 9.28
CA ALA A 65 -5.36 -2.51 9.54
C ALA A 65 -6.42 -1.62 10.19
N ALA A 66 -6.03 -0.79 11.17
CA ALA A 66 -6.94 0.15 11.82
C ALA A 66 -7.53 1.15 10.82
N GLU A 67 -6.71 1.68 9.92
CA GLU A 67 -7.14 2.58 8.85
C GLU A 67 -8.09 1.88 7.86
N PHE A 68 -7.80 0.64 7.47
CA PHE A 68 -8.69 -0.14 6.62
C PHE A 68 -10.06 -0.39 7.28
N VAL A 69 -10.07 -0.73 8.56
CA VAL A 69 -11.30 -1.00 9.34
C VAL A 69 -12.14 0.26 9.51
N SER A 70 -11.52 1.41 9.77
CA SER A 70 -12.26 2.66 9.98
C SER A 70 -12.82 3.25 8.69
N THR A 71 -12.21 2.95 7.54
CA THR A 71 -12.52 3.67 6.29
C THR A 71 -13.11 2.82 5.17
N VAL A 72 -12.51 1.66 4.87
CA VAL A 72 -12.88 0.82 3.73
C VAL A 72 -13.92 -0.20 4.14
N LEU A 73 -13.73 -0.84 5.30
CA LEU A 73 -14.63 -1.88 5.81
C LEU A 73 -16.11 -1.44 5.86
N PRO A 74 -16.47 -0.22 6.33
CA PRO A 74 -17.86 0.22 6.39
C PRO A 74 -18.51 0.43 5.02
N LYS A 75 -17.72 0.46 3.94
CA LYS A 75 -18.24 0.61 2.56
C LYS A 75 -18.73 -0.72 1.98
N PHE A 76 -18.37 -1.85 2.59
CA PHE A 76 -18.87 -3.17 2.23
C PHE A 76 -20.01 -3.58 3.16
N ARG A 77 -20.99 -4.29 2.61
CA ARG A 77 -22.11 -4.86 3.38
C ARG A 77 -21.83 -6.34 3.63
N ASN A 78 -22.05 -6.81 4.86
CA ASN A 78 -22.02 -8.22 5.27
C ASN A 78 -20.80 -9.01 4.74
N ILE A 79 -19.65 -8.85 5.39
CA ILE A 79 -18.43 -9.59 5.06
C ILE A 79 -18.43 -10.91 5.84
N GLY A 80 -18.59 -12.04 5.13
CA GLY A 80 -18.47 -13.38 5.73
C GLY A 80 -17.09 -14.03 5.56
N LEU A 81 -16.28 -13.54 4.62
CA LEU A 81 -14.99 -14.11 4.28
C LEU A 81 -14.04 -13.02 3.76
N LEU A 82 -12.78 -13.08 4.19
CA LEU A 82 -11.69 -12.25 3.68
C LEU A 82 -10.64 -13.16 3.06
N ILE A 83 -10.36 -12.96 1.77
CA ILE A 83 -9.36 -13.73 1.01
C ILE A 83 -8.21 -12.79 0.67
N PRO A 84 -6.99 -13.01 1.21
CA PRO A 84 -5.84 -12.22 0.81
C PRO A 84 -5.41 -12.61 -0.61
N ALA A 85 -4.96 -11.62 -1.39
CA ALA A 85 -4.31 -11.90 -2.66
C ALA A 85 -3.04 -12.75 -2.40
N PRO A 86 -2.83 -13.85 -3.15
CA PRO A 86 -1.65 -14.67 -2.95
C PRO A 86 -0.39 -13.86 -3.24
N PRO A 87 0.70 -14.06 -2.48
CA PRO A 87 1.94 -13.35 -2.72
C PRO A 87 2.53 -13.76 -4.07
N SER A 88 2.89 -12.78 -4.91
CA SER A 88 3.57 -13.04 -6.18
C SER A 88 5.00 -13.55 -6.03
N THR A 89 5.58 -13.41 -4.83
CA THR A 89 6.95 -13.85 -4.53
C THR A 89 6.98 -14.43 -3.13
N ARG A 90 7.48 -15.67 -2.99
CA ARG A 90 7.76 -16.24 -1.67
C ARG A 90 8.98 -15.55 -1.08
N ARG A 91 8.81 -14.92 0.08
CA ARG A 91 9.90 -14.36 0.87
C ARG A 91 10.09 -15.22 2.10
N SER A 92 11.33 -15.65 2.36
CA SER A 92 11.73 -16.22 3.64
C SER A 92 11.48 -15.15 4.70
N ARG A 93 10.63 -15.49 5.67
CA ARG A 93 10.35 -14.63 6.82
C ARG A 93 11.57 -14.57 7.72
#